data_AF-A0A2N1HWZ2-F1
#
_entry.id   AF-A0A2N1HWZ2-F1
#
_cell.length_a   1.000
_cell.length_b   1.000
_cell.length_c   1.000
_cell.angle_alpha   90.00
_cell.angle_beta   90.00
_cell.angle_gamma   90.00
#
_symmetry.space_group_name_H-M   'P 1'
#
loop_
_entity.id
_entity.type
_entity.pdbx_description
1 polymer ?
#
loop_
_entity_poly.entity_id
_entity_poly.type
_entity_poly.pdbx_seq_one_letter_code
_entity_poly.pdbx_strand_id
1 'polypeptide(L)'
;MTKNTLQLEKFSSLQRRIIGLWLLTIFVYLAYVGFTDESLSILFLSGITNILLLPLYWTKFRQDEMNNRISNPVEHFRVENNLVTIGDSKLPLEKVKRVAIDLQDNIAYCSLPFNHIKPGVYPSFTFPAELAEALTRHIRAKLPLATIIE
;
A
#
# COMPACT_ATOMS: atom_id res chain seq x y z
N MET A 1 8.19 29.81 7.69
CA MET A 1 7.87 29.89 6.25
C MET A 1 8.02 28.49 5.66
N THR A 2 6.97 27.68 5.72
CA THR A 2 6.95 26.27 5.34
C THR A 2 6.81 26.17 3.82
N LYS A 3 7.89 25.77 3.13
CA LYS A 3 7.83 25.37 1.73
C LYS A 3 7.07 24.05 1.63
N ASN A 4 5.76 24.12 1.40
CA ASN A 4 4.97 23.01 0.88
C ASN A 4 5.40 22.77 -0.57
N THR A 5 6.56 22.16 -0.77
CA THR A 5 6.85 21.49 -2.04
C THR A 5 5.94 20.29 -2.10
N LEU A 6 4.82 20.44 -2.82
CA LEU A 6 4.06 19.34 -3.39
C LEU A 6 5.05 18.45 -4.15
N GLN A 7 5.54 17.40 -3.47
CA GLN A 7 6.23 16.31 -4.10
C GLN A 7 5.18 15.66 -5.01
N LEU A 8 5.11 16.09 -6.27
CA LEU A 8 4.39 15.36 -7.30
C LEU A 8 4.98 13.96 -7.31
N GLU A 9 4.23 12.97 -6.80
CA GLU A 9 4.58 11.56 -6.92
C GLU A 9 4.96 11.32 -8.38
N LYS A 10 6.24 11.01 -8.62
CA LYS A 10 6.70 10.72 -9.98
C LYS A 10 6.00 9.45 -10.41
N PHE A 11 5.03 9.58 -11.33
CA PHE A 11 4.39 8.43 -11.97
C PHE A 11 5.43 7.46 -12.50
N SER A 12 5.24 6.17 -12.22
CA SER A 12 6.10 5.10 -12.72
C SER A 12 6.09 5.06 -14.25
N SER A 13 7.09 4.43 -14.86
CA SER A 13 7.19 4.30 -16.32
C SER A 13 5.94 3.64 -16.91
N LEU A 14 5.35 2.65 -16.21
CA LEU A 14 4.11 1.99 -16.58
C LEU A 14 2.91 2.94 -16.51
N GLN A 15 2.78 3.69 -15.41
CA GLN A 15 1.68 4.65 -15.24
C GLN A 15 1.69 5.73 -16.32
N ARG A 16 2.88 6.24 -16.68
CA ARG A 16 3.02 7.22 -17.78
C ARG A 16 2.58 6.65 -19.12
N ARG A 17 2.89 5.38 -19.40
CA ARG A 17 2.45 4.70 -20.62
C ARG A 17 0.93 4.54 -20.66
N ILE A 18 0.30 4.17 -19.54
CA ILE A 18 -1.15 4.03 -19.43
C ILE A 18 -1.86 5.38 -19.63
N ILE A 19 -1.38 6.45 -18.96
CA ILE A 19 -1.91 7.81 -19.12
C ILE A 19 -1.73 8.28 -20.57
N GLY A 20 -0.57 8.03 -21.18
CA GLY A 20 -0.31 8.36 -22.57
C GLY A 20 -1.25 7.64 -23.55
N LEU A 21 -1.51 6.35 -23.32
CA LEU A 21 -2.47 5.58 -24.11
C LEU A 21 -3.88 6.15 -23.97
N TRP A 22 -4.30 6.48 -22.74
CA TRP A 22 -5.60 7.11 -22.48
C TRP A 22 -5.78 8.45 -23.20
N LEU A 23 -4.78 9.33 -23.13
CA LEU A 23 -4.79 10.61 -23.85
C LEU A 23 -4.86 10.41 -25.36
N LEU A 24 -4.09 9.45 -25.89
CA LEU A 24 -4.09 9.12 -27.31
C LEU A 24 -5.48 8.62 -27.75
N THR A 25 -6.11 7.74 -26.99
CA THR A 25 -7.44 7.21 -27.31
C THR A 25 -8.52 8.31 -27.30
N ILE A 26 -8.48 9.23 -26.33
CA ILE A 26 -9.37 10.40 -26.31
C ILE A 26 -9.13 11.26 -27.54
N PHE A 27 -7.88 11.57 -27.86
CA PHE A 27 -7.55 12.40 -29.01
C PHE A 27 -8.03 11.80 -30.33
N VAL A 28 -7.80 10.49 -30.53
CA VAL A 28 -8.27 9.76 -31.71
C VAL A 28 -9.80 9.77 -31.80
N TYR A 29 -10.50 9.60 -30.66
CA TYR A 29 -11.96 9.63 -30.64
C TYR A 29 -12.52 11.03 -30.98
N LEU A 30 -11.93 12.08 -30.42
CA LEU A 30 -12.33 13.45 -30.74
C LEU A 30 -12.05 13.79 -32.21
N ALA A 31 -10.92 13.35 -32.75
CA ALA A 31 -10.62 13.49 -34.17
C ALA A 31 -11.65 12.75 -35.04
N TYR A 32 -11.98 11.50 -34.71
CA TYR A 32 -13.01 10.73 -35.41
C TYR A 32 -14.35 11.47 -35.43
N VAL A 33 -14.86 11.85 -34.26
CA VAL A 33 -16.11 12.62 -34.11
C VAL A 33 -16.08 13.91 -34.95
N GLY A 34 -14.96 14.63 -34.92
CA GLY A 34 -14.79 15.87 -35.67
C GLY A 34 -14.67 15.69 -37.20
N PHE A 35 -14.24 14.52 -37.68
CA PHE A 35 -14.13 14.22 -39.11
C PHE A 35 -15.37 13.52 -39.69
N THR A 36 -16.17 12.85 -38.85
CA THR A 36 -17.34 12.08 -39.30
C THR A 36 -18.67 12.74 -38.96
N ASP A 37 -18.67 13.93 -38.36
CA ASP A 37 -19.86 14.65 -37.86
C ASP A 37 -20.75 13.80 -36.93
N GLU A 38 -20.17 12.77 -36.33
CA GLU A 38 -20.86 11.87 -35.42
C GLU A 38 -21.13 12.56 -34.08
N SER A 39 -22.16 12.12 -33.36
CA SER A 39 -22.45 12.70 -32.04
C SER A 39 -21.44 12.23 -30.99
N LEU A 40 -21.02 13.14 -30.12
CA LEU A 40 -20.13 12.81 -29.01
C LEU A 40 -20.87 11.95 -27.98
N SER A 41 -20.41 10.72 -27.83
CA SER A 41 -20.95 9.76 -26.86
C SER A 41 -20.20 9.87 -25.54
N ILE A 42 -20.87 10.46 -24.55
CA ILE A 42 -20.37 10.54 -23.17
C ILE A 42 -20.18 9.13 -22.58
N LEU A 43 -21.04 8.18 -22.95
CA LEU A 43 -20.94 6.78 -22.53
C LEU A 43 -19.62 6.15 -23.01
N PHE A 44 -19.22 6.42 -24.26
CA PHE A 44 -17.97 5.91 -24.81
C PHE A 44 -16.74 6.49 -24.10
N LEU A 45 -16.73 7.81 -23.89
CA LEU A 45 -15.65 8.49 -23.16
C LEU A 45 -15.55 8.00 -21.71
N SER A 46 -16.68 7.82 -21.04
CA SER A 46 -16.74 7.27 -19.68
C SER A 46 -16.21 5.84 -19.64
N GLY A 47 -16.64 4.98 -20.56
CA GLY A 47 -16.20 3.60 -20.65
C GLY A 47 -14.69 3.48 -20.83
N ILE A 48 -14.13 4.20 -21.82
CA ILE A 48 -12.68 4.19 -22.09
C ILE A 48 -11.89 4.74 -20.91
N THR A 49 -12.37 5.82 -20.30
CA THR A 49 -11.69 6.42 -19.13
C THR A 49 -11.66 5.44 -17.97
N ASN A 50 -12.78 4.80 -17.66
CA ASN A 50 -12.82 3.81 -16.58
C ASN A 50 -11.95 2.59 -16.91
N ILE A 51 -12.05 2.03 -18.12
CA ILE A 51 -11.28 0.82 -18.50
C ILE A 51 -9.77 1.09 -18.51
N LEU A 52 -9.32 2.22 -19.08
CA LEU A 52 -7.90 2.51 -19.21
C LEU A 52 -7.26 3.02 -17.91
N LEU A 53 -8.01 3.71 -17.06
CA LEU A 53 -7.47 4.24 -15.80
C LEU A 53 -7.68 3.29 -14.62
N LEU A 54 -8.57 2.30 -14.69
CA LEU A 54 -8.76 1.30 -13.63
C LEU A 54 -7.45 0.60 -13.20
N PRO A 55 -6.56 0.18 -14.12
CA PRO A 55 -5.28 -0.41 -13.74
C PRO A 55 -4.38 0.53 -12.92
N LEU A 56 -4.50 1.86 -13.07
CA LEU A 56 -3.71 2.81 -12.29
C LEU A 56 -4.03 2.73 -10.80
N TYR A 57 -5.30 2.54 -10.45
CA TYR A 57 -5.71 2.33 -9.07
C TYR A 57 -5.06 1.06 -8.50
N TRP A 58 -5.07 -0.04 -9.25
CA TRP A 58 -4.46 -1.30 -8.81
C TRP A 58 -2.95 -1.20 -8.66
N THR A 59 -2.27 -0.49 -9.57
CA THR A 59 -0.81 -0.31 -9.48
C THR A 59 -0.41 0.48 -8.25
N LYS A 60 -1.20 1.46 -7.81
CA LYS A 60 -0.89 2.22 -6.59
C LYS A 60 -0.98 1.34 -5.35
N PHE A 61 -2.07 0.58 -5.20
CA PHE A 61 -2.21 -0.39 -4.11
C PHE A 61 -1.04 -1.37 -4.03
N ARG A 62 -0.66 -1.96 -5.17
CA ARG A 62 0.45 -2.91 -5.24
C ARG A 62 1.80 -2.24 -4.98
N GLN A 63 1.99 -1.00 -5.41
CA GLN A 63 3.22 -0.25 -5.18
C GLN A 63 3.37 0.10 -3.70
N ASP A 64 2.29 0.52 -3.03
CA ASP A 64 2.27 0.80 -1.60
C ASP A 64 2.55 -0.48 -0.79
N GLU A 65 1.99 -1.61 -1.22
CA GLU A 65 2.26 -2.93 -0.67
C GLU A 65 3.74 -3.35 -0.84
N MET A 66 4.33 -3.09 -2.02
CA MET A 66 5.74 -3.36 -2.30
C MET A 66 6.70 -2.42 -1.56
N ASN A 67 6.34 -1.14 -1.40
CA ASN A 67 7.14 -0.16 -0.66
C ASN A 67 7.18 -0.48 0.83
N ASN A 68 6.14 -1.11 1.37
CA ASN A 68 6.08 -1.61 2.75
C ASN A 68 6.69 -3.00 2.92
N ARG A 69 7.31 -3.58 1.88
CA ARG A 69 7.92 -4.91 1.94
C ARG A 69 9.31 -4.84 2.54
N ILE A 70 9.48 -5.55 3.65
CA ILE A 70 10.69 -5.53 4.46
C ILE A 70 11.41 -6.86 4.31
N SER A 71 12.73 -6.80 4.11
CA SER A 71 13.58 -7.98 3.95
C SER A 71 13.85 -8.69 5.28
N ASN A 72 13.98 -7.94 6.38
CA ASN A 72 14.24 -8.47 7.71
C ASN A 72 13.16 -8.03 8.72
N PRO A 73 12.06 -8.81 8.87
CA PRO A 73 10.95 -8.44 9.73
C PRO A 73 11.33 -8.47 11.23
N VAL A 74 12.28 -9.33 11.62
CA VAL A 74 12.74 -9.46 13.02
C VAL A 74 13.51 -8.22 13.45
N GLU A 75 14.34 -7.67 12.57
CA GLU A 75 15.05 -6.41 12.87
C GLU A 75 14.13 -5.19 12.81
N HIS A 76 13.07 -5.26 12.00
CA HIS A 76 12.11 -4.18 11.89
C HIS A 76 11.15 -4.10 13.09
N PHE A 77 10.82 -5.25 13.69
CA PHE A 77 10.01 -5.34 14.90
C PHE A 77 10.93 -5.44 16.13
N ARG A 78 11.28 -4.31 16.74
CA ARG A 78 12.18 -4.29 17.91
C ARG A 78 11.41 -4.06 19.19
N VAL A 79 11.79 -4.79 20.23
CA VAL A 79 11.27 -4.61 21.58
C VAL A 79 12.43 -4.32 22.52
N GLU A 80 12.56 -3.05 22.92
CA GLU A 80 13.66 -2.52 23.74
C GLU A 80 13.11 -1.46 24.71
N ASN A 81 13.65 -1.41 25.93
CA ASN A 81 13.32 -0.37 26.92
C ASN A 81 11.81 -0.13 27.14
N ASN A 82 11.03 -1.22 27.24
CA ASN A 82 9.57 -1.18 27.41
C ASN A 82 8.80 -0.50 26.25
N LEU A 83 9.43 -0.42 25.08
CA LEU A 83 8.86 0.13 23.84
C LEU A 83 8.93 -0.93 22.73
N VAL A 84 7.86 -0.97 21.93
CA VAL A 84 7.79 -1.70 20.66
C VAL A 84 8.00 -0.69 19.54
N THR A 85 9.03 -0.92 18.73
CA THR A 85 9.36 -0.10 17.54
C THR A 85 9.09 -0.90 16.29
N ILE A 86 8.33 -0.31 15.36
CA ILE A 86 7.98 -0.88 14.06
C ILE A 86 8.21 0.21 13.03
N GLY A 87 9.33 0.10 12.32
CA GLY A 87 9.82 1.16 11.44
C GLY A 87 10.00 2.45 12.23
N ASP A 88 9.30 3.50 11.81
CA ASP A 88 9.36 4.82 12.45
C ASP A 88 8.38 4.96 13.64
N SER A 89 7.49 3.98 13.85
CA SER A 89 6.47 4.03 14.89
C SER A 89 6.99 3.44 16.20
N LYS A 90 6.80 4.17 17.30
CA LYS A 90 7.14 3.71 18.66
C LYS A 90 5.90 3.65 19.53
N LEU A 91 5.68 2.51 20.16
CA LEU A 91 4.52 2.23 21.00
C LEU A 91 4.98 1.71 22.37
N PRO A 92 4.34 2.13 23.48
CA PRO A 92 4.55 1.49 24.77
C PRO A 92 4.19 0.00 24.72
N LEU A 93 5.03 -0.86 25.31
CA LEU A 93 4.84 -2.32 25.36
C LEU A 93 3.44 -2.69 25.88
N GLU A 94 3.01 -2.02 26.94
CA GLU A 94 1.72 -2.25 27.63
C GLU A 94 0.50 -2.00 26.73
N LYS A 95 0.65 -1.17 25.69
CA LYS A 95 -0.42 -0.89 24.73
C LYS A 95 -0.51 -1.96 23.66
N VAL A 96 0.54 -2.74 23.42
CA VAL A 96 0.59 -3.77 22.38
C VAL A 96 0.00 -5.06 22.92
N LYS A 97 -1.31 -5.23 22.75
CA LYS A 97 -2.05 -6.41 23.25
C LYS A 97 -2.28 -7.47 22.18
N ARG A 98 -2.39 -7.05 20.92
CA ARG A 98 -2.76 -7.92 19.81
C ARG A 98 -1.90 -7.61 18.60
N VAL A 99 -1.28 -8.63 18.05
CA VAL A 99 -0.49 -8.55 16.82
C VAL A 99 -1.12 -9.49 15.81
N ALA A 100 -1.47 -9.00 14.64
CA ALA A 100 -2.02 -9.81 13.56
C ALA A 100 -0.90 -10.18 12.60
N ILE A 101 -0.77 -11.47 12.26
CA ILE A 101 0.16 -12.00 11.28
C ILE A 101 -0.62 -12.88 10.33
N ASP A 102 -0.92 -12.37 9.13
CA ASP A 102 -1.65 -13.10 8.09
C ASP A 102 -0.68 -13.54 6.97
N LEU A 103 -0.88 -14.73 6.42
CA LEU A 103 -0.10 -15.26 5.29
C LEU A 103 -0.97 -15.33 4.04
N GLN A 104 -0.55 -14.63 2.98
CA GLN A 104 -1.18 -14.69 1.67
C GLN A 104 -0.14 -15.03 0.60
N ASP A 105 -0.27 -16.22 0.01
CA ASP A 105 0.63 -16.76 -1.00
C ASP A 105 2.11 -16.71 -0.58
N ASN A 106 2.89 -15.80 -1.15
CA ASN A 106 4.34 -15.63 -0.89
C ASN A 106 4.66 -14.41 0.00
N ILE A 107 3.65 -13.76 0.55
CA ILE A 107 3.77 -12.55 1.36
C ILE A 107 3.08 -12.77 2.71
N ALA A 108 3.72 -12.32 3.77
CA ALA A 108 3.12 -12.23 5.09
C ALA A 108 2.91 -10.77 5.49
N TYR A 109 1.82 -10.53 6.21
CA TYR A 109 1.37 -9.22 6.66
C TYR A 109 1.42 -9.17 8.17
N CYS A 110 2.17 -8.24 8.75
CA CYS A 110 2.15 -7.97 10.19
C CYS A 110 1.46 -6.63 10.43
N SER A 111 0.52 -6.59 11.38
CA SER A 111 -0.15 -5.35 11.78
C SER A 111 -0.54 -5.33 13.24
N LEU A 112 -0.73 -4.12 13.80
CA LEU A 112 -1.22 -3.93 15.16
C LEU A 112 -2.60 -3.25 15.13
N PRO A 113 -3.67 -4.03 14.89
CA PRO A 113 -4.99 -3.49 14.57
C PRO A 113 -5.61 -2.65 15.70
N PHE A 114 -5.17 -2.80 16.94
CA PHE A 114 -5.69 -2.06 18.10
C PHE A 114 -4.81 -0.89 18.53
N ASN A 115 -3.71 -0.63 17.82
CA ASN A 115 -2.73 0.39 18.16
C ASN A 115 -2.76 1.50 17.11
N HIS A 116 -3.82 2.31 17.15
CA HIS A 116 -3.99 3.41 16.21
C HIS A 116 -2.97 4.52 16.51
N ILE A 117 -2.15 4.88 15.51
CA ILE A 117 -1.28 6.06 15.53
C ILE A 117 -2.13 7.32 15.27
N LYS A 118 -3.10 7.18 14.36
CA LYS A 118 -4.16 8.16 14.04
C LYS A 118 -5.46 7.39 13.81
N PRO A 119 -6.65 8.04 13.86
CA PRO A 119 -7.90 7.38 13.52
C PRO A 119 -7.81 6.67 12.16
N GLY A 120 -8.00 5.35 12.15
CA GLY A 120 -7.91 4.51 10.94
C GLY A 120 -6.50 4.16 10.45
N VAL A 121 -5.44 4.63 11.13
CA VAL A 121 -4.04 4.35 10.75
C VAL A 121 -3.36 3.57 11.87
N TYR A 122 -2.98 2.34 11.58
CA TYR A 122 -2.24 1.44 12.46
C TYR A 122 -0.88 1.08 11.83
N PRO A 123 0.14 0.74 12.64
CA PRO A 123 1.40 0.25 12.11
C PRO A 123 1.20 -1.12 11.45
N SER A 124 1.66 -1.23 10.21
CA SER A 124 1.67 -2.48 9.46
C SER A 124 2.87 -2.52 8.50
N PHE A 125 3.30 -3.73 8.16
CA PHE A 125 4.33 -3.96 7.15
C PHE A 125 4.15 -5.35 6.51
N THR A 126 4.71 -5.52 5.32
CA THR A 126 4.71 -6.79 4.59
C THR A 126 6.11 -7.37 4.54
N PHE A 127 6.24 -8.69 4.43
CA PHE A 127 7.54 -9.36 4.40
C PHE A 127 7.42 -10.75 3.74
N PRO A 128 8.54 -11.42 3.37
CA PRO A 128 8.48 -12.77 2.79
C PRO A 128 7.82 -13.78 3.73
N ALA A 129 6.89 -14.58 3.20
CA ALA A 129 6.14 -15.58 3.98
C ALA A 129 7.03 -16.58 4.75
N GLU A 130 8.20 -16.91 4.17
CA GLU A 130 9.22 -17.78 4.77
C GLU A 130 9.71 -17.31 6.15
N LEU A 131 9.62 -16.00 6.42
CA LEU A 131 10.08 -15.39 7.67
C LEU A 131 8.96 -15.23 8.71
N ALA A 132 7.72 -15.64 8.40
CA ALA A 132 6.57 -15.49 9.29
C ALA A 132 6.76 -16.25 10.60
N GLU A 133 7.21 -17.50 10.52
CA GLU A 133 7.43 -18.30 11.72
C GLU A 133 8.54 -17.70 12.61
N ALA A 134 9.60 -17.17 11.99
CA ALA A 134 10.69 -16.52 12.71
C ALA A 134 10.21 -15.25 13.44
N LEU A 135 9.40 -14.42 12.78
CA LEU A 135 8.80 -13.24 13.38
C LEU A 135 7.81 -13.61 14.50
N THR A 136 6.93 -14.58 14.27
CA THR A 136 5.98 -15.08 15.27
C THR A 136 6.70 -15.55 16.53
N ARG A 137 7.79 -16.31 16.38
CA ARG A 137 8.62 -16.77 17.50
C ARG A 137 9.29 -15.60 18.23
N HIS A 138 9.79 -14.62 17.48
CA HIS A 138 10.39 -13.40 18.05
C HIS A 138 9.38 -12.61 18.89
N ILE A 139 8.16 -12.41 18.35
CA ILE A 139 7.07 -11.71 19.05
C ILE A 139 6.67 -12.48 20.30
N ARG A 140 6.46 -13.80 20.25
CA ARG A 140 6.13 -14.60 21.44
C ARG A 140 7.20 -14.50 22.53
N ALA A 141 8.47 -14.46 22.14
CA ALA A 141 9.58 -14.35 23.08
C ALA A 141 9.68 -12.95 23.74
N LYS A 142 9.37 -11.88 23.02
CA LYS A 142 9.50 -10.49 23.49
C LYS A 142 8.21 -9.89 24.05
N LEU A 143 7.06 -10.41 23.64
CA LEU A 143 5.71 -9.99 24.01
C LEU A 143 4.89 -11.21 24.46
N PRO A 144 5.25 -11.84 25.59
CA PRO A 144 4.59 -13.08 26.04
C PRO A 144 3.10 -12.88 26.41
N LEU A 145 2.69 -11.64 26.70
CA LEU A 145 1.32 -11.29 27.05
C LEU A 145 0.47 -10.87 25.83
N ALA A 146 1.08 -10.68 24.66
CA ALA A 146 0.35 -10.29 23.47
C ALA A 146 -0.28 -11.51 22.80
N THR A 147 -1.54 -11.39 22.39
CA THR A 147 -2.21 -12.41 21.58
C THR A 147 -1.84 -12.24 20.12
N ILE A 148 -1.30 -13.28 19.51
CA ILE A 148 -1.09 -13.32 18.06
C ILE A 148 -2.39 -13.80 17.41
N ILE A 149 -2.89 -13.01 16.46
CA ILE A 149 -4.03 -13.36 15.62
C ILE A 149 -3.43 -13.82 14.30
N GLU A 150 -3.70 -15.06 13.94
CA GLU A 150 -3.36 -15.64 12.63
C GLU A 150 -4.54 -15.48 11.68
#